data_AF-A0A966XTW3-F1
#
_entry.id   AF-A0A966XTW3-F1
#
_cell.length_a   1.000
_cell.length_b   1.000
_cell.length_c   1.000
_cell.angle_alpha   90.00
_cell.angle_beta   90.00
_cell.angle_gamma   90.00
#
_symmetry.space_group_name_H-M   'P 1'
#
loop_
_entity.id
_entity.type
_entity.pdbx_description
1 polymer ?
#
loop_
_entity_poly.entity_id
_entity_poly.type
_entity_poly.pdbx_seq_one_letter_code
_entity_poly.pdbx_strand_id
1 'polypeptide(L)'
;PAATLVMKGTVATSLRVHGVFFGVKARDFYIAVCDMDSGTLLGVVELSHAYKKRTAASAVVAAGFFAPAAARRVAVIGSGAIATEVVRLLPTRFALDSIRVASRTHEGARAFVHRLQPQLACPLQAVASVEQAVEGADIVVTITNSNEPFIHAGMLERGSFRPLTNPMLDMLDRAQEQFVREASLQGEPPVVMFEMTLRQLQVGNAIDHRDFLDRVDTLGALGKPVLISNFLRYHRLVSYLSRQTQRPIGLPIGLVRLRDVLDEKFYTDLPGGLMESLGQLFKNGAKLYVYPSLDKKTGKITTIENLEVMPHLRHLFAHLVENRFIENITSYNAGALNIYSSEVLAKIHSGDESLSRLIPAPIFERIKAKQLFGWKQKVPVAAQ
;
A
#
# COMPACT_ATOMS: atom_id res chain seq x y z
N PRO A 1 -7.28 2.88 36.38
CA PRO A 1 -7.61 2.56 34.98
C PRO A 1 -7.57 1.05 34.73
N ALA A 2 -8.69 0.45 34.34
CA ALA A 2 -8.74 -0.99 34.04
C ALA A 2 -7.79 -1.30 32.87
N ALA A 3 -6.84 -2.22 33.10
CA ALA A 3 -5.92 -2.66 32.06
C ALA A 3 -6.71 -3.47 31.02
N THR A 4 -6.87 -2.93 29.81
CA THR A 4 -7.50 -3.67 28.71
C THR A 4 -6.53 -4.73 28.19
N LEU A 5 -6.85 -6.01 28.41
CA LEU A 5 -6.14 -7.13 27.81
C LEU A 5 -6.49 -7.21 26.32
N VAL A 6 -5.49 -7.10 25.45
CA VAL A 6 -5.68 -7.27 24.00
C VAL A 6 -5.25 -8.68 23.62
N MET A 7 -6.21 -9.50 23.20
CA MET A 7 -5.93 -10.81 22.63
C MET A 7 -5.94 -10.75 21.11
N LYS A 8 -4.86 -11.21 20.47
CA LYS A 8 -4.79 -11.40 19.01
C LYS A 8 -4.17 -12.76 18.71
N GLY A 9 -4.79 -13.53 17.83
CA GLY A 9 -4.26 -14.81 17.37
C GLY A 9 -3.30 -14.65 16.18
N THR A 10 -2.31 -15.52 16.07
CA THR A 10 -1.51 -15.74 14.85
C THR A 10 -1.19 -17.21 14.74
N VAL A 11 -1.24 -17.76 13.54
CA VAL A 11 -0.91 -19.16 13.28
C VAL A 11 0.43 -19.19 12.55
N ALA A 12 1.38 -20.00 13.04
CA ALA A 12 2.59 -20.35 12.30
C ALA A 12 2.43 -21.79 11.81
N THR A 13 1.77 -21.96 10.66
CA THR A 13 1.43 -23.28 10.10
C THR A 13 2.65 -24.16 9.86
N SER A 14 3.76 -23.60 9.40
CA SER A 14 5.01 -24.34 9.19
C SER A 14 5.66 -24.87 10.47
N LEU A 15 5.34 -24.28 11.62
CA LEU A 15 5.82 -24.71 12.93
C LEU A 15 4.76 -25.48 13.71
N ARG A 16 3.56 -25.67 13.14
CA ARG A 16 2.38 -26.28 13.79
C ARG A 16 2.05 -25.69 15.15
N VAL A 17 2.19 -24.36 15.30
CA VAL A 17 1.83 -23.66 16.55
C VAL A 17 0.86 -22.50 16.33
N HIS A 18 -0.03 -22.30 17.30
CA HIS A 18 -0.86 -21.09 17.43
C HIS A 18 -0.32 -20.19 18.53
N GLY A 19 -0.29 -18.89 18.25
CA GLY A 19 0.13 -17.85 19.15
C GLY A 19 -1.02 -16.97 19.58
N VAL A 20 -1.31 -16.88 20.87
CA VAL A 20 -2.21 -15.85 21.42
C VAL A 20 -1.36 -14.76 22.05
N PHE A 21 -1.37 -13.57 21.45
CA PHE A 21 -0.76 -12.38 22.02
C PHE A 21 -1.58 -11.89 23.20
N PHE A 22 -0.95 -11.62 24.33
CA PHE A 22 -1.59 -10.96 25.46
C PHE A 22 -0.61 -10.00 26.16
N GLY A 23 -1.14 -8.93 26.74
CA GLY A 23 -0.32 -7.91 27.40
C GLY A 23 -1.08 -6.62 27.71
N VAL A 24 -0.50 -5.81 28.59
CA VAL A 24 -0.99 -4.46 28.90
C VAL A 24 -0.41 -3.49 27.89
N LYS A 25 -1.25 -2.61 27.31
CA LYS A 25 -0.83 -1.62 26.32
C LYS A 25 0.48 -0.91 26.76
N ALA A 26 1.49 -1.00 25.90
CA ALA A 26 2.72 -0.20 25.86
C ALA A 26 3.96 -0.66 26.67
N ARG A 27 3.99 -1.84 27.30
CA ARG A 27 5.23 -2.33 27.96
C ARG A 27 5.57 -3.79 27.71
N ASP A 28 4.69 -4.72 28.10
CA ASP A 28 5.00 -6.14 28.11
C ASP A 28 4.08 -6.93 27.17
N PHE A 29 4.69 -7.69 26.27
CA PHE A 29 4.01 -8.56 25.32
C PHE A 29 4.40 -10.00 25.59
N TYR A 30 3.40 -10.88 25.65
CA TYR A 30 3.61 -12.31 25.76
C TYR A 30 2.89 -13.03 24.62
N ILE A 31 3.39 -14.20 24.25
CA ILE A 31 2.70 -15.14 23.38
C ILE A 31 2.54 -16.47 24.10
N ALA A 32 1.30 -16.93 24.22
CA ALA A 32 1.03 -18.33 24.52
C ALA A 32 1.22 -19.12 23.23
N VAL A 33 2.15 -20.07 23.24
CA VAL A 33 2.41 -20.98 22.13
C VAL A 33 1.68 -22.28 22.41
N CYS A 34 0.70 -22.61 21.59
CA CYS A 34 -0.04 -23.85 21.67
C CYS A 34 0.30 -24.76 20.48
N ASP A 35 0.33 -26.06 20.72
CA ASP A 35 0.35 -27.07 19.67
C ASP A 35 -0.95 -27.00 18.86
N MET A 36 -0.85 -26.99 17.52
CA MET A 36 -2.01 -26.82 16.65
C MET A 36 -2.92 -28.06 16.61
N ASP A 37 -2.39 -29.25 16.88
CA ASP A 37 -3.16 -30.50 16.74
C ASP A 37 -3.95 -30.82 18.01
N SER A 38 -3.29 -30.71 19.15
CA SER A 38 -3.85 -31.01 20.47
C SER A 38 -4.48 -29.79 21.16
N GLY A 39 -4.12 -28.58 20.73
CA GLY A 39 -4.47 -27.34 21.42
C GLY A 39 -3.71 -27.12 22.74
N THR A 40 -2.76 -28.01 23.08
CA THR A 40 -2.03 -27.96 24.35
C THR A 40 -1.12 -26.74 24.42
N LEU A 41 -1.14 -26.02 25.55
CA LEU A 41 -0.18 -24.94 25.80
C LEU A 41 1.22 -25.52 25.96
N LEU A 42 2.10 -25.20 25.01
CA LEU A 42 3.52 -25.58 25.04
C LEU A 42 4.35 -24.64 25.89
N GLY A 43 3.96 -23.36 25.98
CA GLY A 43 4.64 -22.40 26.83
C GLY A 43 4.22 -20.96 26.60
N VAL A 44 4.75 -20.07 27.43
CA VAL A 44 4.58 -18.63 27.32
C VAL A 44 5.93 -17.98 27.11
N VAL A 45 6.05 -17.15 26.07
CA VAL A 45 7.29 -16.45 25.73
C VAL A 45 7.09 -14.95 25.89
N GLU A 46 7.98 -14.30 26.64
CA GLU A 46 8.10 -12.84 26.67
C GLU A 46 8.61 -12.35 25.32
N LEU A 47 7.86 -11.47 24.68
CA LEU A 47 8.05 -11.04 23.30
C LEU A 47 8.39 -9.57 23.16
N SER A 48 8.48 -8.76 24.21
CA SER A 48 8.63 -7.31 24.03
C SER A 48 9.88 -6.98 23.22
N HIS A 49 10.99 -7.70 23.46
CA HIS A 49 12.21 -7.54 22.65
C HIS A 49 12.05 -8.07 21.23
N ALA A 50 11.58 -9.31 21.07
CA ALA A 50 11.39 -9.94 19.77
C ALA A 50 10.37 -9.20 18.89
N TYR A 51 9.34 -8.60 19.49
CA TYR A 51 8.31 -7.81 18.83
C TYR A 51 8.90 -6.58 18.13
N LYS A 52 9.84 -5.89 18.79
CA LYS A 52 10.53 -4.73 18.20
C LYS A 52 11.38 -5.16 17.01
N LYS A 53 12.18 -6.22 17.19
CA LYS A 53 13.04 -6.80 16.14
C LYS A 53 12.25 -7.29 14.94
N ARG A 54 11.19 -8.08 15.16
CA ARG A 54 10.37 -8.62 14.06
C ARG A 54 9.67 -7.50 13.29
N THR A 55 9.19 -6.45 13.97
CA THR A 55 8.57 -5.30 13.30
C THR A 55 9.58 -4.55 12.43
N ALA A 56 10.79 -4.32 12.95
CA ALA A 56 11.87 -3.72 12.19
C ALA A 56 12.33 -4.59 11.02
N ALA A 57 12.47 -5.90 11.23
CA ALA A 57 12.86 -6.86 10.20
C ALA A 57 11.84 -6.89 9.05
N SER A 58 10.54 -6.88 9.35
CA SER A 58 9.51 -6.80 8.29
C SER A 58 9.68 -5.55 7.43
N ALA A 59 9.95 -4.38 8.04
CA ALA A 59 10.16 -3.14 7.29
C ALA A 59 11.43 -3.18 6.42
N VAL A 60 12.56 -3.69 6.96
CA VAL A 60 13.83 -3.78 6.23
C VAL A 60 13.78 -4.84 5.12
N VAL A 61 13.13 -5.98 5.35
CA VAL A 61 12.89 -7.01 4.33
C VAL A 61 12.05 -6.42 3.20
N ALA A 62 10.93 -5.75 3.53
CA ALA A 62 10.09 -5.09 2.53
C ALA A 62 10.90 -4.06 1.72
N ALA A 63 11.63 -3.16 2.38
CA ALA A 63 12.52 -2.22 1.71
C ALA A 63 13.49 -2.95 0.77
N GLY A 64 14.02 -4.11 1.17
CA GLY A 64 14.92 -4.92 0.35
C GLY A 64 14.33 -5.46 -0.96
N PHE A 65 13.00 -5.46 -1.11
CA PHE A 65 12.31 -5.82 -2.35
C PHE A 65 11.83 -4.61 -3.16
N PHE A 66 11.47 -3.50 -2.49
CA PHE A 66 10.89 -2.32 -3.15
C PHE A 66 11.88 -1.18 -3.42
N ALA A 67 12.95 -1.07 -2.63
CA ALA A 67 13.89 0.04 -2.77
C ALA A 67 14.71 -0.13 -4.06
N PRO A 68 15.12 0.99 -4.69
CA PRO A 68 16.07 0.95 -5.80
C PRO A 68 17.33 0.15 -5.42
N ALA A 69 17.88 -0.62 -6.37
CA ALA A 69 19.11 -1.39 -6.11
C ALA A 69 20.31 -0.50 -5.70
N ALA A 70 20.28 0.77 -6.11
CA ALA A 70 21.27 1.79 -5.77
C ALA A 70 20.90 2.64 -4.54
N ALA A 71 19.90 2.26 -3.74
CA ALA A 71 19.51 3.00 -2.55
C ALA A 71 20.65 3.04 -1.52
N ARG A 72 21.06 4.25 -1.13
CA ARG A 72 22.16 4.50 -0.17
C ARG A 72 21.81 5.47 0.95
N ARG A 73 20.71 6.22 0.82
CA ARG A 73 20.31 7.26 1.78
C ARG A 73 18.95 6.92 2.36
N VAL A 74 18.83 6.87 3.68
CA VAL A 74 17.59 6.51 4.36
C VAL A 74 17.13 7.61 5.31
N ALA A 75 15.84 7.95 5.27
CA ALA A 75 15.17 8.74 6.28
C ALA A 75 14.45 7.83 7.28
N VAL A 76 14.64 8.06 8.58
CA VAL A 76 13.90 7.38 9.65
C VAL A 76 13.13 8.42 10.46
N ILE A 77 11.80 8.33 10.40
CA ILE A 77 10.89 9.25 11.07
C ILE A 77 10.41 8.62 12.36
N GLY A 78 11.02 9.03 13.47
CA GLY A 78 10.80 8.48 14.81
C GLY A 78 12.11 8.02 15.47
N SER A 79 12.21 8.22 16.77
CA SER A 79 13.39 7.90 17.60
C SER A 79 13.08 6.89 18.71
N GLY A 80 12.07 6.05 18.50
CA GLY A 80 11.59 5.07 19.48
C GLY A 80 12.34 3.73 19.48
N ALA A 81 11.78 2.77 20.21
CA ALA A 81 12.39 1.45 20.36
C ALA A 81 12.40 0.62 19.07
N ILE A 82 11.36 0.71 18.23
CA ILE A 82 11.34 0.06 16.90
C ILE A 82 12.32 0.75 15.95
N ALA A 83 12.42 2.09 15.99
CA ALA A 83 13.38 2.83 15.18
C ALA A 83 14.82 2.44 15.50
N THR A 84 15.11 2.14 16.77
CA THR A 84 16.42 1.60 17.19
C THR A 84 16.75 0.30 16.45
N GLU A 85 15.80 -0.63 16.35
CA GLU A 85 16.02 -1.90 15.64
C GLU A 85 16.09 -1.71 14.11
N VAL A 86 15.29 -0.80 13.54
CA VAL A 86 15.35 -0.50 12.09
C VAL A 86 16.71 0.04 11.70
N VAL A 87 17.23 1.04 12.44
CA VAL A 87 18.52 1.65 12.14
C VAL A 87 19.69 0.65 12.26
N ARG A 88 19.56 -0.37 13.11
CA ARG A 88 20.55 -1.47 13.19
C ARG A 88 20.47 -2.45 12.04
N LEU A 89 19.26 -2.73 11.55
CA LEU A 89 19.03 -3.72 10.50
C LEU A 89 19.24 -3.16 9.09
N LEU A 90 19.02 -1.86 8.88
CA LEU A 90 19.19 -1.25 7.55
C LEU A 90 20.58 -1.50 6.94
N PRO A 91 21.71 -1.29 7.65
CA PRO A 91 23.04 -1.54 7.10
C PRO A 91 23.36 -3.00 6.80
N THR A 92 22.58 -3.97 7.32
CA THR A 92 22.79 -5.39 6.99
C THR A 92 22.18 -5.78 5.65
N ARG A 93 21.22 -4.96 5.15
CA ARG A 93 20.56 -5.17 3.85
C ARG A 93 21.07 -4.23 2.77
N PHE A 94 21.51 -3.02 3.14
CA PHE A 94 21.89 -1.96 2.23
C PHE A 94 23.27 -1.40 2.55
N ALA A 95 24.05 -1.08 1.52
CA ALA A 95 25.30 -0.32 1.65
C ALA A 95 24.96 1.18 1.72
N LEU A 96 24.74 1.69 2.93
CA LEU A 96 24.22 3.03 3.15
C LEU A 96 25.31 4.09 3.37
N ASP A 97 25.19 5.21 2.66
CA ASP A 97 26.03 6.40 2.81
C ASP A 97 25.61 7.21 4.06
N SER A 98 24.31 7.26 4.37
CA SER A 98 23.80 7.96 5.55
C SER A 98 22.38 7.55 5.93
N ILE A 99 22.07 7.71 7.22
CA ILE A 99 20.73 7.62 7.79
C ILE A 99 20.39 8.94 8.48
N ARG A 100 19.36 9.65 7.98
CA ARG A 100 18.84 10.86 8.63
C ARG A 100 17.68 10.51 9.54
N VAL A 101 17.68 11.06 10.75
CA VAL A 101 16.67 10.81 11.78
C VAL A 101 15.96 12.12 12.12
N ALA A 102 14.64 12.14 11.93
CA ALA A 102 13.77 13.17 12.48
C ALA A 102 12.87 12.57 13.56
N SER A 103 12.52 13.38 14.55
CA SER A 103 11.57 12.99 15.59
C SER A 103 10.76 14.21 16.02
N ARG A 104 9.75 14.02 16.88
CA ARG A 104 8.89 15.12 17.37
C ARG A 104 9.70 16.31 17.92
N THR A 105 10.85 16.05 18.54
CA THR A 105 11.79 17.11 18.94
C THR A 105 13.15 16.85 18.34
N HIS A 106 13.85 17.91 17.94
CA HIS A 106 15.21 17.80 17.40
C HIS A 106 16.18 17.22 18.46
N GLU A 107 16.00 17.58 19.74
CA GLU A 107 16.77 17.01 20.86
C GLU A 107 16.56 15.50 20.99
N GLY A 108 15.33 15.01 20.82
CA GLY A 108 15.03 13.58 20.83
C GLY A 108 15.73 12.83 19.71
N ALA A 109 15.85 13.44 18.53
CA ALA A 109 16.62 12.90 17.41
C ALA A 109 18.13 12.92 17.70
N ARG A 110 18.66 14.01 18.26
CA ARG A 110 20.08 14.12 18.66
C ARG A 110 20.47 13.08 19.70
N ALA A 111 19.66 12.94 20.75
CA ALA A 111 19.90 11.94 21.80
C ALA A 111 19.87 10.50 21.24
N PHE A 112 18.96 10.23 20.30
CA PHE A 112 18.89 8.94 19.61
C PHE A 112 20.14 8.66 18.77
N VAL A 113 20.58 9.63 17.96
CA VAL A 113 21.78 9.52 17.13
C VAL A 113 23.03 9.36 17.99
N HIS A 114 23.21 10.19 19.01
CA HIS A 114 24.34 10.09 19.95
C HIS A 114 24.44 8.70 20.60
N ARG A 115 23.29 8.11 20.98
CA ARG A 115 23.25 6.78 21.61
C ARG A 115 23.58 5.63 20.65
N LEU A 116 23.23 5.74 19.36
CA LEU A 116 23.34 4.65 18.40
C LEU A 116 24.52 4.75 17.44
N GLN A 117 25.02 5.94 17.15
CA GLN A 117 26.15 6.14 16.25
C GLN A 117 27.37 5.26 16.59
N PRO A 118 27.79 5.08 17.87
CA PRO A 118 28.94 4.25 18.19
C PRO A 118 28.78 2.76 17.83
N GLN A 119 27.55 2.32 17.56
CA GLN A 119 27.20 0.92 17.31
C GLN A 119 27.04 0.63 15.81
N LEU A 120 27.28 1.64 14.96
CA LEU A 120 26.97 1.61 13.53
C LEU A 120 28.12 2.21 12.75
N ALA A 121 28.52 1.53 11.68
CA ALA A 121 29.49 2.05 10.73
C ALA A 121 28.88 3.13 9.82
N CYS A 122 27.56 3.06 9.57
CA CYS A 122 26.85 4.03 8.76
C CYS A 122 26.66 5.36 9.53
N PRO A 123 26.93 6.53 8.92
CA PRO A 123 26.65 7.83 9.52
C PRO A 123 25.16 8.02 9.83
N LEU A 124 24.87 8.41 11.07
CA LEU A 124 23.58 8.86 11.54
C LEU A 124 23.58 10.38 11.70
N GLN A 125 22.57 11.04 11.17
CA GLN A 125 22.41 12.49 11.27
C GLN A 125 21.05 12.84 11.87
N ALA A 126 21.04 13.56 12.99
CA ALA A 126 19.81 14.14 13.51
C ALA A 126 19.50 15.42 12.74
N VAL A 127 18.30 15.53 12.18
CA VAL A 127 17.83 16.70 11.43
C VAL A 127 16.68 17.39 12.16
N ALA A 128 16.43 18.67 11.84
CA ALA A 128 15.52 19.53 12.59
C ALA A 128 14.04 19.26 12.29
N SER A 129 13.75 18.74 11.10
CA SER A 129 12.38 18.48 10.65
C SER A 129 12.28 17.21 9.81
N VAL A 130 11.05 16.74 9.57
CA VAL A 130 10.81 15.56 8.74
C VAL A 130 11.16 15.83 7.27
N GLU A 131 10.87 17.04 6.78
CA GLU A 131 11.17 17.50 5.43
C GLU A 131 12.67 17.36 5.13
N GLN A 132 13.52 17.81 6.06
CA GLN A 132 14.98 17.67 5.94
C GLN A 132 15.44 16.20 5.94
N ALA A 133 14.73 15.31 6.63
CA ALA A 133 15.07 13.89 6.67
C ALA A 133 14.77 13.23 5.32
N VAL A 134 13.60 13.52 4.74
CA VAL A 134 13.11 12.87 3.51
C VAL A 134 13.71 13.45 2.24
N GLU A 135 14.24 14.68 2.29
CA GLU A 135 14.84 15.34 1.14
C GLU A 135 16.04 14.54 0.56
N GLY A 136 15.86 14.01 -0.64
CA GLY A 136 16.85 13.18 -1.32
C GLY A 136 17.07 11.80 -0.68
N ALA A 137 16.17 11.34 0.20
CA ALA A 137 16.22 9.98 0.70
C ALA A 137 15.74 8.98 -0.36
N ASP A 138 16.44 7.85 -0.49
CA ASP A 138 16.05 6.77 -1.40
C ASP A 138 15.00 5.84 -0.74
N ILE A 139 15.03 5.78 0.59
CA ILE A 139 14.10 5.01 1.43
C ILE A 139 13.62 5.90 2.57
N VAL A 140 12.31 5.89 2.84
CA VAL A 140 11.72 6.58 4.00
C VAL A 140 11.01 5.54 4.88
N VAL A 141 11.43 5.43 6.14
CA VAL A 141 10.83 4.52 7.13
C VAL A 141 10.16 5.32 8.24
N THR A 142 8.86 5.12 8.43
CA THR A 142 8.05 5.92 9.36
C THR A 142 7.62 5.07 10.54
N ILE A 143 8.07 5.46 11.73
CA ILE A 143 7.99 4.67 12.97
C ILE A 143 7.70 5.62 14.13
N THR A 144 6.61 6.37 13.98
CA THR A 144 6.19 7.42 14.91
C THR A 144 4.72 7.26 15.25
N ASN A 145 4.36 7.70 16.46
CA ASN A 145 2.96 7.88 16.85
C ASN A 145 2.45 9.30 16.54
N SER A 146 3.30 10.15 15.95
CA SER A 146 2.92 11.50 15.53
C SER A 146 1.91 11.46 14.40
N ASN A 147 0.95 12.37 14.44
CA ASN A 147 0.02 12.66 13.35
C ASN A 147 0.46 13.90 12.56
N GLU A 148 1.72 14.31 12.71
CA GLU A 148 2.28 15.40 11.92
C GLU A 148 2.48 14.94 10.48
N PRO A 149 1.84 15.62 9.52
CA PRO A 149 2.02 15.37 8.11
C PRO A 149 3.45 15.53 7.64
N PHE A 150 3.89 14.68 6.71
CA PHE A 150 5.12 14.89 5.94
C PHE A 150 5.05 14.34 4.51
N ILE A 151 3.98 13.62 4.17
CA ILE A 151 3.67 13.30 2.78
C ILE A 151 2.91 14.53 2.25
N HIS A 152 3.34 15.08 1.12
CA HIS A 152 2.65 16.20 0.45
C HIS A 152 1.31 15.74 -0.16
N ALA A 153 0.73 16.53 -1.07
CA ALA A 153 -0.42 16.07 -1.85
C ALA A 153 -0.10 14.71 -2.50
N GLY A 154 -1.02 13.76 -2.38
CA GLY A 154 -0.80 12.39 -2.82
C GLY A 154 -1.74 12.01 -3.96
N MET A 155 -1.21 11.34 -4.98
CA MET A 155 -2.01 10.60 -5.94
C MET A 155 -1.74 9.11 -5.75
N LEU A 156 -2.78 8.34 -5.48
CA LEU A 156 -2.65 6.93 -5.11
C LEU A 156 -3.57 6.04 -5.94
N GLU A 157 -3.01 5.25 -6.84
CA GLU A 157 -3.75 4.18 -7.51
C GLU A 157 -3.67 2.89 -6.70
N ARG A 158 -4.82 2.35 -6.31
CA ARG A 158 -4.93 1.02 -5.72
C ARG A 158 -5.20 -0.01 -6.82
N GLY A 159 -4.42 -1.09 -6.83
CA GLY A 159 -4.59 -2.17 -7.79
C GLY A 159 -4.10 -3.53 -7.31
N SER A 160 -4.57 -4.57 -8.00
CA SER A 160 -4.02 -5.92 -7.82
C SER A 160 -2.66 -6.08 -8.52
N PHE A 161 -2.40 -5.28 -9.58
CA PHE A 161 -1.15 -5.22 -10.33
C PHE A 161 -0.60 -6.60 -10.76
N ARG A 162 -1.48 -7.46 -11.30
CA ARG A 162 -1.16 -8.86 -11.66
C ARG A 162 -1.26 -9.14 -13.18
N PRO A 163 -0.27 -8.75 -14.01
CA PRO A 163 0.65 -7.64 -13.77
C PRO A 163 -0.06 -6.28 -13.91
N LEU A 164 0.66 -5.19 -13.69
CA LEU A 164 0.19 -3.87 -14.08
C LEU A 164 0.09 -3.76 -15.62
N THR A 165 -0.97 -3.12 -16.10
CA THR A 165 -1.32 -3.03 -17.53
C THR A 165 -1.36 -1.58 -18.03
N ASN A 166 -1.33 -1.37 -19.35
CA ASN A 166 -1.39 -0.03 -19.94
C ASN A 166 -2.62 0.80 -19.52
N PRO A 167 -3.84 0.24 -19.36
CA PRO A 167 -4.98 1.01 -18.85
C PRO A 167 -4.81 1.50 -17.41
N MET A 168 -4.07 0.74 -16.58
CA MET A 168 -3.78 1.16 -15.21
C MET A 168 -2.83 2.36 -15.22
N LEU A 169 -1.76 2.34 -16.03
CA LEU A 169 -0.90 3.52 -16.21
C LEU A 169 -1.65 4.70 -16.81
N ASP A 170 -2.46 4.49 -17.84
CA ASP A 170 -3.26 5.55 -18.45
C ASP A 170 -4.19 6.18 -17.41
N MET A 171 -4.90 5.37 -16.62
CA MET A 171 -5.72 5.85 -15.51
C MET A 171 -4.93 6.73 -14.53
N LEU A 172 -3.76 6.28 -14.09
CA LEU A 172 -2.91 7.05 -13.17
C LEU A 172 -2.44 8.37 -13.79
N ASP A 173 -1.90 8.32 -15.00
CA ASP A 173 -1.28 9.47 -15.66
C ASP A 173 -2.35 10.51 -16.02
N ARG A 174 -3.51 10.09 -16.55
CA ARG A 174 -4.62 11.01 -16.87
C ARG A 174 -5.24 11.61 -15.60
N ALA A 175 -5.41 10.83 -14.55
CA ALA A 175 -5.87 11.35 -13.27
C ALA A 175 -4.88 12.36 -12.69
N GLN A 176 -3.57 12.09 -12.79
CA GLN A 176 -2.53 13.03 -12.35
C GLN A 176 -2.62 14.35 -13.12
N GLU A 177 -2.77 14.32 -14.45
CA GLU A 177 -2.94 15.52 -15.29
C GLU A 177 -4.15 16.38 -14.91
N GLN A 178 -5.23 15.75 -14.43
CA GLN A 178 -6.39 16.47 -13.91
C GLN A 178 -6.15 17.00 -12.50
N PHE A 179 -5.56 16.18 -11.63
CA PHE A 179 -5.34 16.53 -10.22
C PHE A 179 -4.39 17.72 -10.05
N VAL A 180 -3.33 17.82 -10.86
CA VAL A 180 -2.40 18.97 -10.83
C VAL A 180 -3.07 20.32 -11.09
N ARG A 181 -4.30 20.33 -11.64
CA ARG A 181 -5.09 21.53 -11.92
C ARG A 181 -5.98 21.93 -10.74
N GLU A 182 -6.07 21.12 -9.69
CA GLU A 182 -6.84 21.45 -8.49
C GLU A 182 -6.23 22.66 -7.79
N ALA A 183 -7.04 23.71 -7.58
CA ALA A 183 -6.58 24.94 -6.94
C ALA A 183 -6.01 24.69 -5.52
N SER A 184 -6.50 23.65 -4.85
CA SER A 184 -6.06 23.23 -3.51
C SER A 184 -4.62 22.68 -3.48
N LEU A 185 -4.02 22.36 -4.62
CA LEU A 185 -2.61 21.98 -4.70
C LEU A 185 -1.66 23.17 -4.71
N GLN A 186 -2.14 24.37 -5.02
CA GLN A 186 -1.31 25.59 -5.08
C GLN A 186 -0.06 25.44 -5.98
N GLY A 187 -0.16 24.63 -7.04
CA GLY A 187 0.94 24.38 -7.98
C GLY A 187 1.98 23.36 -7.51
N GLU A 188 1.83 22.74 -6.34
CA GLU A 188 2.74 21.67 -5.88
C GLU A 188 2.47 20.35 -6.63
N PRO A 189 3.52 19.70 -7.18
CA PRO A 189 3.35 18.41 -7.83
C PRO A 189 3.02 17.33 -6.78
N PRO A 190 2.04 16.44 -7.06
CA PRO A 190 1.67 15.40 -6.12
C PRO A 190 2.72 14.29 -6.08
N VAL A 191 2.89 13.68 -4.92
CA VAL A 191 3.60 12.40 -4.79
C VAL A 191 2.71 11.31 -5.37
N VAL A 192 3.12 10.74 -6.49
CA VAL A 192 2.40 9.67 -7.19
C VAL A 192 2.92 8.32 -6.71
N MET A 193 2.05 7.45 -6.23
CA MET A 193 2.43 6.13 -5.75
C MET A 193 1.37 5.07 -6.04
N PHE A 194 1.77 3.81 -6.06
CA PHE A 194 0.85 2.68 -6.15
C PHE A 194 0.52 2.12 -4.76
N GLU A 195 -0.69 1.62 -4.57
CA GLU A 195 -1.07 0.87 -3.37
C GLU A 195 -1.42 -0.57 -3.69
N MET A 196 -0.74 -1.51 -3.04
CA MET A 196 -1.09 -2.92 -3.08
C MET A 196 -1.51 -3.40 -1.69
N THR A 197 -2.77 -3.83 -1.57
CA THR A 197 -3.34 -4.29 -0.30
C THR A 197 -3.21 -5.80 -0.14
N LEU A 198 -2.73 -6.24 1.02
CA LEU A 198 -2.64 -7.66 1.41
C LEU A 198 -3.99 -8.38 1.40
N ARG A 199 -5.09 -7.64 1.47
CA ARG A 199 -6.46 -8.21 1.40
C ARG A 199 -6.88 -8.63 -0.01
N GLN A 200 -6.29 -8.07 -1.05
CA GLN A 200 -6.57 -8.42 -2.46
C GLN A 200 -5.56 -9.44 -3.02
N LEU A 201 -4.68 -9.95 -2.16
CA LEU A 201 -3.66 -10.96 -2.49
C LEU A 201 -4.07 -12.38 -2.04
N GLN A 202 -5.22 -12.50 -1.38
CA GLN A 202 -5.76 -13.79 -0.97
C GLN A 202 -6.48 -14.45 -2.16
N VAL A 203 -6.00 -15.61 -2.59
CA VAL A 203 -6.75 -16.52 -3.48
C VAL A 203 -7.33 -17.59 -2.57
N GLY A 204 -8.64 -17.51 -2.29
CA GLY A 204 -9.25 -18.31 -1.23
C GLY A 204 -8.71 -17.94 0.15
N ASN A 205 -8.24 -18.93 0.92
CA ASN A 205 -7.72 -18.73 2.29
C ASN A 205 -6.20 -18.53 2.38
N ALA A 206 -5.47 -18.55 1.26
CA ALA A 206 -4.01 -18.49 1.24
C ALA A 206 -3.48 -17.33 0.38
N ILE A 207 -2.33 -16.79 0.77
CA ILE A 207 -1.59 -15.81 -0.03
C ILE A 207 -0.59 -16.60 -0.88
N ASP A 208 -0.65 -16.42 -2.19
CA ASP A 208 0.41 -16.90 -3.08
C ASP A 208 1.63 -15.96 -2.95
N HIS A 209 2.63 -16.41 -2.21
CA HIS A 209 3.84 -15.63 -1.96
C HIS A 209 4.64 -15.37 -3.23
N ARG A 210 4.64 -16.29 -4.20
CA ARG A 210 5.38 -16.10 -5.45
C ARG A 210 4.69 -15.04 -6.30
N ASP A 211 3.39 -15.16 -6.44
CA ASP A 211 2.58 -14.18 -7.16
C ASP A 211 2.69 -12.78 -6.55
N PHE A 212 2.71 -12.67 -5.21
CA PHE A 212 2.99 -11.41 -4.54
C PHE A 212 4.34 -10.82 -4.94
N LEU A 213 5.41 -11.60 -4.84
CA LEU A 213 6.76 -11.13 -5.17
C LEU A 213 6.91 -10.76 -6.65
N ASP A 214 6.23 -11.48 -7.55
CA ASP A 214 6.20 -11.15 -8.97
C ASP A 214 5.55 -9.76 -9.21
N ARG A 215 4.45 -9.45 -8.49
CA ARG A 215 3.84 -8.10 -8.52
C ARG A 215 4.80 -7.03 -8.01
N VAL A 216 5.49 -7.29 -6.89
CA VAL A 216 6.50 -6.38 -6.33
C VAL A 216 7.61 -6.10 -7.36
N ASP A 217 8.12 -7.13 -8.02
CA ASP A 217 9.16 -6.99 -9.04
C ASP A 217 8.70 -6.14 -10.23
N THR A 218 7.44 -6.28 -10.66
CA THR A 218 6.90 -5.44 -11.75
C THR A 218 6.71 -3.99 -11.34
N LEU A 219 6.21 -3.71 -10.14
CA LEU A 219 6.07 -2.34 -9.64
C LEU A 219 7.43 -1.67 -9.44
N GLY A 220 8.41 -2.41 -8.92
CA GLY A 220 9.79 -1.93 -8.79
C GLY A 220 10.44 -1.57 -10.12
N ALA A 221 10.00 -2.16 -11.23
CA ALA A 221 10.49 -1.81 -12.58
C ALA A 221 10.01 -0.43 -13.08
N LEU A 222 8.94 0.13 -12.49
CA LEU A 222 8.40 1.44 -12.87
C LEU A 222 9.06 2.62 -12.15
N GLY A 223 9.82 2.36 -11.08
CA GLY A 223 10.50 3.41 -10.30
C GLY A 223 9.57 4.37 -9.55
N LYS A 224 8.26 4.07 -9.44
CA LYS A 224 7.32 4.83 -8.63
C LYS A 224 7.28 4.27 -7.19
N PRO A 225 7.07 5.11 -6.16
CA PRO A 225 6.85 4.63 -4.80
C PRO A 225 5.68 3.64 -4.71
N VAL A 226 5.79 2.66 -3.81
CA VAL A 226 4.75 1.64 -3.55
C VAL A 226 4.41 1.61 -2.07
N LEU A 227 3.13 1.79 -1.77
CA LEU A 227 2.55 1.56 -0.45
C LEU A 227 1.99 0.14 -0.37
N ILE A 228 2.47 -0.64 0.59
CA ILE A 228 1.86 -1.93 0.94
C ILE A 228 1.00 -1.75 2.17
N SER A 229 -0.31 -2.03 2.03
CA SER A 229 -1.25 -1.88 3.13
C SER A 229 -2.00 -3.18 3.45
N ASN A 230 -2.74 -3.18 4.56
CA ASN A 230 -3.72 -4.21 4.87
C ASN A 230 -5.14 -3.62 4.94
N PHE A 231 -5.37 -2.50 4.27
CA PHE A 231 -6.65 -1.82 4.26
C PHE A 231 -7.57 -2.45 3.22
N LEU A 232 -8.65 -3.09 3.68
CA LEU A 232 -9.69 -3.58 2.78
C LEU A 232 -10.44 -2.42 2.13
N ARG A 233 -10.91 -1.45 2.93
CA ARG A 233 -11.76 -0.33 2.49
C ARG A 233 -10.95 0.94 2.22
N TYR A 234 -11.37 1.71 1.21
CA TYR A 234 -10.70 2.97 0.83
C TYR A 234 -10.72 4.03 1.95
N HIS A 235 -11.81 4.16 2.72
CA HIS A 235 -11.86 5.15 3.80
C HIS A 235 -10.79 4.93 4.88
N ARG A 236 -10.38 3.67 5.13
CA ARG A 236 -9.29 3.34 6.08
C ARG A 236 -7.93 3.76 5.54
N LEU A 237 -7.72 3.59 4.24
CA LEU A 237 -6.52 4.01 3.53
C LEU A 237 -6.41 5.54 3.54
N VAL A 238 -7.49 6.25 3.15
CA VAL A 238 -7.50 7.73 3.22
C VAL A 238 -7.32 8.20 4.65
N SER A 239 -8.04 7.65 5.63
CA SER A 239 -7.87 8.00 7.04
C SER A 239 -6.44 7.77 7.55
N TYR A 240 -5.73 6.77 7.01
CA TYR A 240 -4.31 6.57 7.32
C TYR A 240 -3.45 7.67 6.72
N LEU A 241 -3.65 7.98 5.43
CA LEU A 241 -2.88 9.00 4.71
C LEU A 241 -3.17 10.41 5.23
N SER A 242 -4.40 10.73 5.61
CA SER A 242 -4.79 12.02 6.17
C SER A 242 -4.16 12.30 7.55
N ARG A 243 -3.55 11.30 8.19
CA ARG A 243 -2.65 11.53 9.35
C ARG A 243 -1.25 11.96 8.94
N GLN A 244 -0.88 11.76 7.69
CA GLN A 244 0.43 12.01 7.11
C GLN A 244 0.42 13.16 6.08
N THR A 245 -0.75 13.69 5.73
CA THR A 245 -0.95 14.86 4.86
C THR A 245 -2.20 15.64 5.28
N GLN A 246 -2.13 16.98 5.29
CA GLN A 246 -3.34 17.83 5.26
C GLN A 246 -3.65 18.33 3.84
N ARG A 247 -2.84 17.93 2.86
CA ARG A 247 -3.06 18.28 1.45
C ARG A 247 -4.08 17.31 0.82
N PRO A 248 -4.71 17.71 -0.30
CA PRO A 248 -5.65 16.86 -1.03
C PRO A 248 -5.04 15.50 -1.40
N ILE A 249 -5.90 14.48 -1.47
CA ILE A 249 -5.53 13.12 -1.91
C ILE A 249 -6.38 12.77 -3.13
N GLY A 250 -5.73 12.53 -4.27
CA GLY A 250 -6.36 11.98 -5.46
C GLY A 250 -6.31 10.45 -5.46
N LEU A 251 -7.42 9.81 -5.83
CA LEU A 251 -7.52 8.35 -5.95
C LEU A 251 -8.06 7.99 -7.34
N PRO A 252 -7.21 7.59 -8.30
CA PRO A 252 -7.64 7.03 -9.56
C PRO A 252 -8.27 5.66 -9.29
N ILE A 253 -9.46 5.42 -9.84
CA ILE A 253 -10.23 4.21 -9.61
C ILE A 253 -11.01 3.81 -10.86
N GLY A 254 -10.98 2.52 -11.20
CA GLY A 254 -11.84 2.01 -12.27
C GLY A 254 -13.31 1.93 -11.84
N LEU A 255 -14.23 2.12 -12.78
CA LEU A 255 -15.67 2.13 -12.52
C LEU A 255 -16.19 0.85 -11.81
N VAL A 256 -15.60 -0.32 -12.09
CA VAL A 256 -15.92 -1.57 -11.37
C VAL A 256 -15.65 -1.43 -9.86
N ARG A 257 -14.53 -0.82 -9.49
CA ARG A 257 -14.16 -0.59 -8.08
C ARG A 257 -14.98 0.51 -7.43
N LEU A 258 -15.43 1.52 -8.20
CA LEU A 258 -16.38 2.50 -7.70
C LEU A 258 -17.70 1.84 -7.28
N ARG A 259 -18.19 0.84 -8.03
CA ARG A 259 -19.36 0.05 -7.61
C ARG A 259 -19.13 -0.64 -6.27
N ASP A 260 -17.95 -1.25 -6.06
CA ASP A 260 -17.59 -1.84 -4.77
C ASP A 260 -17.61 -0.80 -3.64
N VAL A 261 -17.18 0.44 -3.91
CA VAL A 261 -17.20 1.54 -2.92
C VAL A 261 -18.62 1.91 -2.52
N LEU A 262 -19.57 1.86 -3.44
CA LEU A 262 -20.99 2.21 -3.24
C LEU A 262 -21.84 1.03 -2.73
N ASP A 263 -21.29 -0.18 -2.65
CA ASP A 263 -22.03 -1.37 -2.25
C ASP A 263 -22.10 -1.50 -0.72
N GLU A 264 -23.30 -1.30 -0.18
CA GLU A 264 -23.59 -1.29 1.26
C GLU A 264 -23.23 -2.59 1.97
N LYS A 265 -23.21 -3.73 1.26
CA LYS A 265 -22.86 -5.03 1.85
C LYS A 265 -21.46 -5.06 2.45
N PHE A 266 -20.57 -4.19 1.98
CA PHE A 266 -19.21 -4.11 2.49
C PHE A 266 -19.09 -3.31 3.78
N TYR A 267 -20.17 -2.73 4.33
CA TYR A 267 -20.13 -1.80 5.46
C TYR A 267 -21.10 -2.13 6.61
N THR A 268 -21.65 -3.34 6.65
CA THR A 268 -22.64 -3.76 7.66
C THR A 268 -22.11 -3.80 9.11
N ASP A 269 -20.79 -3.78 9.29
CA ASP A 269 -20.07 -3.72 10.56
C ASP A 269 -19.81 -2.29 11.05
N LEU A 270 -20.08 -1.26 10.23
CA LEU A 270 -19.96 0.13 10.63
C LEU A 270 -21.30 0.65 11.18
N PRO A 271 -21.32 1.31 12.36
CA PRO A 271 -22.56 1.88 12.91
C PRO A 271 -23.30 2.80 11.93
N GLY A 272 -22.57 3.62 11.16
CA GLY A 272 -23.15 4.48 10.12
C GLY A 272 -23.07 3.92 8.70
N GLY A 273 -22.75 2.64 8.53
CA GLY A 273 -22.77 1.93 7.24
C GLY A 273 -21.96 2.61 6.12
N LEU A 274 -22.53 2.64 4.92
CA LEU A 274 -21.94 3.29 3.74
C LEU A 274 -21.69 4.79 3.98
N MET A 275 -22.62 5.48 4.65
CA MET A 275 -22.51 6.92 4.91
C MET A 275 -21.31 7.28 5.79
N GLU A 276 -21.06 6.50 6.84
CA GLU A 276 -19.86 6.64 7.67
C GLU A 276 -18.57 6.44 6.85
N SER A 277 -18.55 5.43 5.97
CA SER A 277 -17.41 5.17 5.09
C SER A 277 -17.17 6.32 4.12
N LEU A 278 -18.20 6.82 3.42
CA LEU A 278 -18.07 7.92 2.46
C LEU A 278 -17.66 9.23 3.14
N GLY A 279 -18.23 9.54 4.30
CA GLY A 279 -17.84 10.71 5.09
C GLY A 279 -16.36 10.68 5.52
N GLN A 280 -15.85 9.49 5.88
CA GLN A 280 -14.42 9.31 6.16
C GLN A 280 -13.56 9.33 4.89
N LEU A 281 -14.05 8.79 3.78
CA LEU A 281 -13.33 8.70 2.51
C LEU A 281 -13.07 10.09 1.91
N PHE A 282 -14.06 10.98 1.94
CA PHE A 282 -13.99 12.30 1.31
C PHE A 282 -13.55 13.41 2.26
N LYS A 283 -13.13 13.04 3.48
CA LYS A 283 -12.56 13.97 4.44
C LYS A 283 -11.26 14.59 3.89
N ASN A 284 -10.99 15.84 4.27
CA ASN A 284 -9.77 16.58 3.93
C ASN A 284 -9.53 16.72 2.40
N GLY A 285 -10.59 16.84 1.60
CA GLY A 285 -10.48 17.12 0.17
C GLY A 285 -9.98 15.93 -0.66
N ALA A 286 -10.10 14.71 -0.12
CA ALA A 286 -9.86 13.50 -0.91
C ALA A 286 -10.90 13.40 -2.05
N LYS A 287 -10.48 12.94 -3.22
CA LYS A 287 -11.30 12.87 -4.43
C LYS A 287 -11.06 11.57 -5.20
N LEU A 288 -12.12 11.00 -5.77
CA LEU A 288 -12.04 9.87 -6.70
C LEU A 288 -12.02 10.37 -8.15
N TYR A 289 -11.03 9.91 -8.91
CA TYR A 289 -10.95 10.11 -10.37
C TYR A 289 -11.30 8.79 -11.06
N VAL A 290 -12.44 8.76 -11.74
CA VAL A 290 -13.06 7.52 -12.22
C VAL A 290 -12.69 7.25 -13.66
N TYR A 291 -12.00 6.13 -13.88
CA TYR A 291 -11.70 5.64 -15.20
C TYR A 291 -12.89 4.86 -15.77
N PRO A 292 -13.30 5.12 -17.03
CA PRO A 292 -14.46 4.49 -17.62
C PRO A 292 -14.26 3.00 -17.82
N SER A 293 -15.37 2.29 -18.04
CA SER A 293 -15.38 0.86 -18.33
C SER A 293 -15.98 0.60 -19.69
N LEU A 294 -15.36 -0.28 -20.48
CA LEU A 294 -15.92 -0.84 -21.69
C LEU A 294 -16.58 -2.19 -21.40
N ASP A 295 -17.80 -2.39 -21.88
CA ASP A 295 -18.41 -3.72 -21.98
C ASP A 295 -18.04 -4.33 -23.34
N LYS A 296 -17.28 -5.44 -23.34
CA LYS A 296 -16.87 -6.13 -24.57
C LYS A 296 -18.03 -6.66 -25.41
N LYS A 297 -19.13 -7.07 -24.77
CA LYS A 297 -20.25 -7.70 -25.47
C LYS A 297 -21.10 -6.68 -26.21
N THR A 298 -21.29 -5.52 -25.58
CA THR A 298 -22.18 -4.47 -26.11
C THR A 298 -21.42 -3.32 -26.78
N GLY A 299 -20.12 -3.19 -26.54
CA GLY A 299 -19.32 -2.04 -26.96
C GLY A 299 -19.63 -0.76 -26.18
N LYS A 300 -20.53 -0.82 -25.18
CA LYS A 300 -20.96 0.36 -24.41
C LYS A 300 -19.87 0.81 -23.45
N ILE A 301 -19.51 2.09 -23.54
CA ILE A 301 -18.66 2.76 -22.55
C ILE A 301 -19.55 3.29 -21.43
N THR A 302 -19.20 2.93 -20.20
CA THR A 302 -19.84 3.42 -18.99
C THR A 302 -18.90 4.42 -18.30
N THR A 303 -19.43 5.58 -17.95
CA THR A 303 -18.82 6.67 -17.19
C THR A 303 -19.65 6.94 -15.92
N ILE A 304 -19.30 7.94 -15.11
CA ILE A 304 -20.14 8.28 -13.94
C ILE A 304 -21.52 8.82 -14.33
N GLU A 305 -21.68 9.46 -15.49
CA GLU A 305 -22.96 10.05 -15.94
C GLU A 305 -24.01 8.99 -16.28
N ASN A 306 -23.59 7.83 -16.76
CA ASN A 306 -24.47 6.74 -17.15
C ASN A 306 -24.31 5.49 -16.28
N LEU A 307 -23.65 5.63 -15.12
CA LEU A 307 -23.52 4.58 -14.14
C LEU A 307 -24.87 4.30 -13.47
N GLU A 308 -25.37 3.08 -13.64
CA GLU A 308 -26.53 2.61 -12.90
C GLU A 308 -26.13 2.30 -11.44
N VAL A 309 -26.74 3.05 -10.52
CA VAL A 309 -26.65 2.84 -9.07
C VAL A 309 -28.00 2.38 -8.51
N MET A 310 -27.98 1.75 -7.34
CA MET A 310 -29.21 1.32 -6.66
C MET A 310 -30.17 2.52 -6.48
N PRO A 311 -31.50 2.35 -6.68
CA PRO A 311 -32.44 3.47 -6.69
C PRO A 311 -32.36 4.39 -5.46
N HIS A 312 -32.18 3.82 -4.26
CA HIS A 312 -32.08 4.57 -3.02
C HIS A 312 -30.74 5.30 -2.83
N LEU A 313 -29.70 4.93 -3.57
CA LEU A 313 -28.39 5.60 -3.56
C LEU A 313 -28.26 6.71 -4.61
N ARG A 314 -29.25 6.87 -5.51
CA ARG A 314 -29.19 7.80 -6.64
C ARG A 314 -28.86 9.23 -6.22
N HIS A 315 -29.57 9.76 -5.23
CA HIS A 315 -29.36 11.14 -4.77
C HIS A 315 -28.04 11.32 -4.01
N LEU A 316 -27.61 10.29 -3.27
CA LEU A 316 -26.30 10.29 -2.63
C LEU A 316 -25.18 10.33 -3.68
N PHE A 317 -25.28 9.49 -4.71
CA PHE A 317 -24.31 9.47 -5.81
C PHE A 317 -24.29 10.79 -6.58
N ALA A 318 -25.47 11.34 -6.91
CA ALA A 318 -25.59 12.65 -7.55
C ALA A 318 -24.92 13.75 -6.71
N HIS A 319 -25.16 13.77 -5.40
CA HIS A 319 -24.51 14.71 -4.48
C HIS A 319 -22.97 14.58 -4.53
N LEU A 320 -22.43 13.35 -4.54
CA LEU A 320 -20.99 13.13 -4.62
C LEU A 320 -20.38 13.63 -5.94
N VAL A 321 -21.08 13.45 -7.06
CA VAL A 321 -20.62 13.89 -8.39
C VAL A 321 -20.74 15.41 -8.52
N GLU A 322 -21.90 15.99 -8.18
CA GLU A 322 -22.17 17.43 -8.28
C GLU A 322 -21.23 18.26 -7.39
N ASN A 323 -20.88 17.75 -6.21
CA ASN A 323 -19.92 18.39 -5.30
C ASN A 323 -18.47 18.00 -5.60
N ARG A 324 -18.21 17.35 -6.75
CA ARG A 324 -16.87 17.04 -7.25
C ARG A 324 -16.05 16.12 -6.33
N PHE A 325 -16.70 15.33 -5.47
CA PHE A 325 -16.03 14.26 -4.72
C PHE A 325 -15.66 13.09 -5.63
N ILE A 326 -16.44 12.89 -6.68
CA ILE A 326 -16.23 11.88 -7.72
C ILE A 326 -16.24 12.61 -9.06
N GLU A 327 -15.17 12.48 -9.84
CA GLU A 327 -15.04 13.07 -11.17
C GLU A 327 -14.60 12.03 -12.19
N ASN A 328 -14.98 12.23 -13.45
CA ASN A 328 -14.46 11.40 -14.53
C ASN A 328 -13.00 11.71 -14.81
N ILE A 329 -12.29 10.68 -15.24
CA ILE A 329 -11.08 10.87 -16.03
C ILE A 329 -11.50 11.18 -17.46
N THR A 330 -11.20 12.39 -17.95
CA THR A 330 -11.76 12.88 -19.23
C THR A 330 -10.88 12.58 -20.44
N SER A 331 -9.56 12.56 -20.26
CA SER A 331 -8.59 12.45 -21.36
C SER A 331 -8.04 11.04 -21.53
N TYR A 332 -8.83 9.99 -21.26
CA TYR A 332 -8.41 8.59 -21.30
C TYR A 332 -8.19 8.04 -22.72
N ASN A 333 -7.33 7.03 -22.83
CA ASN A 333 -7.13 6.29 -24.06
C ASN A 333 -8.22 5.21 -24.25
N ALA A 334 -9.21 5.49 -25.10
CA ALA A 334 -10.28 4.54 -25.40
C ALA A 334 -9.79 3.18 -25.93
N GLY A 335 -8.68 3.15 -26.66
CA GLY A 335 -8.08 1.90 -27.16
C GLY A 335 -7.52 1.02 -26.03
N ALA A 336 -7.13 1.61 -24.91
CA ALA A 336 -6.66 0.88 -23.74
C ALA A 336 -7.81 0.15 -23.02
N LEU A 337 -9.06 0.66 -23.09
CA LEU A 337 -10.21 0.06 -22.39
C LEU A 337 -10.48 -1.41 -22.75
N ASN A 338 -9.99 -1.88 -23.90
CA ASN A 338 -10.16 -3.26 -24.34
C ASN A 338 -9.11 -4.24 -23.76
N ILE A 339 -8.20 -3.77 -22.90
CA ILE A 339 -7.13 -4.57 -22.30
C ILE A 339 -7.57 -5.05 -20.91
N TYR A 340 -7.61 -6.38 -20.72
CA TYR A 340 -8.05 -7.00 -19.47
C TYR A 340 -6.95 -7.84 -18.85
N SER A 341 -6.80 -7.78 -17.52
CA SER A 341 -5.73 -8.49 -16.81
C SER A 341 -5.76 -10.01 -17.01
N SER A 342 -6.94 -10.62 -17.22
CA SER A 342 -7.07 -12.06 -17.51
C SER A 342 -6.41 -12.45 -18.84
N GLU A 343 -6.60 -11.66 -19.89
CA GLU A 343 -6.02 -11.90 -21.21
C GLU A 343 -4.50 -11.67 -21.21
N VAL A 344 -4.06 -10.66 -20.46
CA VAL A 344 -2.64 -10.38 -20.22
C VAL A 344 -1.97 -11.56 -19.51
N LEU A 345 -2.58 -12.12 -18.47
CA LEU A 345 -2.05 -13.30 -17.77
C LEU A 345 -2.00 -14.54 -18.67
N ALA A 346 -3.03 -14.78 -19.48
CA ALA A 346 -3.02 -15.88 -20.45
C ALA A 346 -1.85 -15.75 -21.44
N LYS A 347 -1.59 -14.53 -21.93
CA LYS A 347 -0.45 -14.22 -22.82
C LYS A 347 0.91 -14.40 -22.14
N ILE A 348 1.02 -14.11 -20.85
CA ILE A 348 2.26 -14.38 -20.08
C ILE A 348 2.55 -15.88 -20.03
N HIS A 349 1.55 -16.69 -19.67
CA HIS A 349 1.73 -18.15 -19.58
C HIS A 349 2.09 -18.77 -20.93
N SER A 350 1.50 -18.27 -22.03
CA SER A 350 1.83 -18.75 -23.39
C SER A 350 3.16 -18.21 -23.94
N GLY A 351 3.76 -17.19 -23.29
CA GLY A 351 4.95 -16.53 -23.78
C GLY A 351 4.72 -15.69 -25.04
N ASP A 352 3.52 -15.14 -25.20
CA ASP A 352 3.12 -14.32 -26.35
C ASP A 352 3.77 -12.93 -26.30
N GLU A 353 4.65 -12.65 -27.26
CA GLU A 353 5.40 -11.39 -27.38
C GLU A 353 4.48 -10.18 -27.69
N SER A 354 3.24 -10.41 -28.14
CA SER A 354 2.24 -9.34 -28.32
C SER A 354 1.89 -8.66 -27.00
N LEU A 355 2.22 -9.27 -25.87
CA LEU A 355 2.08 -8.71 -24.53
C LEU A 355 2.76 -7.33 -24.40
N SER A 356 3.86 -7.08 -25.12
CA SER A 356 4.57 -5.78 -25.16
C SER A 356 3.68 -4.58 -25.51
N ARG A 357 2.52 -4.81 -26.16
CA ARG A 357 1.53 -3.78 -26.50
C ARG A 357 0.49 -3.54 -25.41
N LEU A 358 0.38 -4.43 -24.43
CA LEU A 358 -0.68 -4.47 -23.42
C LEU A 358 -0.20 -4.02 -22.03
N ILE A 359 1.11 -4.07 -21.81
CA ILE A 359 1.75 -3.69 -20.54
C ILE A 359 2.93 -2.75 -20.80
N PRO A 360 3.38 -2.01 -19.78
CA PRO A 360 4.51 -1.09 -19.93
C PRO A 360 5.81 -1.83 -20.25
N ALA A 361 6.65 -1.23 -21.11
CA ALA A 361 7.90 -1.85 -21.55
C ALA A 361 8.83 -2.28 -20.39
N PRO A 362 9.06 -1.48 -19.32
CA PRO A 362 9.87 -1.92 -18.19
C PRO A 362 9.33 -3.17 -17.49
N ILE A 363 8.00 -3.33 -17.44
CA ILE A 363 7.34 -4.49 -16.86
C ILE A 363 7.51 -5.71 -17.77
N PHE A 364 7.30 -5.54 -19.08
CA PHE A 364 7.48 -6.62 -20.05
C PHE A 364 8.89 -7.22 -20.00
N GLU A 365 9.92 -6.36 -20.03
CA GLU A 365 11.31 -6.79 -19.90
C GLU A 365 11.58 -7.50 -18.57
N ARG A 366 11.01 -6.98 -17.47
CA ARG A 366 11.14 -7.59 -16.14
C ARG A 366 10.48 -8.97 -16.07
N ILE A 367 9.28 -9.13 -16.64
CA ILE A 367 8.56 -10.42 -16.70
C ILE A 367 9.40 -11.45 -17.45
N LYS A 368 9.95 -11.10 -18.61
CA LYS A 368 10.78 -12.01 -19.41
C LYS A 368 12.08 -12.37 -18.70
N ALA A 369 12.80 -11.38 -18.18
CA ALA A 369 14.10 -11.57 -17.55
C ALA A 369 14.03 -12.45 -16.29
N LYS A 370 12.97 -12.31 -15.49
CA LYS A 370 12.79 -13.04 -14.22
C LYS A 370 11.78 -14.19 -14.27
N GLN A 371 11.21 -14.45 -15.45
CA GLN A 371 10.15 -15.44 -15.66
C GLN A 371 8.96 -15.25 -14.70
N LEU A 372 8.55 -14.00 -14.48
CA LEU A 372 7.49 -13.67 -13.53
C LEU A 372 6.12 -14.19 -14.01
N PHE A 373 5.21 -14.44 -13.08
CA PHE A 373 3.87 -14.98 -13.31
C PHE A 373 3.84 -16.23 -14.19
N GLY A 374 4.87 -17.07 -14.12
CA GLY A 374 4.96 -18.30 -14.92
C GLY A 374 5.15 -18.06 -16.41
N TRP A 375 5.93 -17.05 -16.82
CA TRP A 375 6.28 -16.83 -18.23
C TRP A 375 6.76 -18.13 -18.91
N LYS A 376 6.07 -18.53 -19.99
CA LYS A 376 6.30 -19.78 -20.74
C LYS A 376 6.15 -21.07 -19.92
N GLN A 377 5.50 -21.03 -18.76
CA GLN A 377 5.17 -22.22 -17.99
C GLN A 377 3.78 -22.73 -18.39
N LYS A 378 3.67 -24.04 -18.69
CA LYS A 378 2.37 -24.69 -18.83
C LYS A 378 1.67 -24.61 -17.47
N VAL A 379 0.55 -23.90 -17.42
CA VAL A 379 -0.34 -23.92 -16.25
C VAL A 379 -0.70 -25.38 -15.96
N PRO A 380 -0.42 -25.93 -14.77
CA PRO A 380 -1.04 -27.18 -14.37
C PRO A 380 -2.54 -26.92 -14.38
N VAL A 381 -3.28 -27.64 -15.21
CA VAL A 381 -4.75 -27.59 -15.22
C VAL A 381 -5.19 -27.84 -13.78
N ALA A 382 -5.72 -26.82 -13.11
CA ALA A 382 -6.29 -26.98 -11.78
C ALA A 382 -7.41 -28.02 -11.90
N ALA A 383 -7.31 -29.10 -11.12
CA ALA A 383 -8.40 -30.06 -10.98
C ALA A 383 -9.67 -29.33 -10.53
N GLN A 384 -10.77 -29.69 -11.18
CA GLN A 384 -12.11 -29.09 -11.08
C GLN A 384 -12.65 -29.01 -9.65
#